data_AF-A0A9J6GRS0-F1
#
_entry.id   AF-A0A9J6GRS0-F1
#
_cell.length_a   1.000
_cell.length_b   1.000
_cell.length_c   1.000
_cell.angle_alpha   90.00
_cell.angle_beta   90.00
_cell.angle_gamma   90.00
#
_symmetry.space_group_name_H-M   'P 1'
#
loop_
_entity.id
_entity.type
_entity.pdbx_description
1 polymer ?
#
loop_
_entity_poly.entity_id
_entity_poly.type
_entity_poly.pdbx_seq_one_letter_code
_entity_poly.pdbx_strand_id
1 'polypeptide(L)'
;MSLPAKPLDALTASFVARPHSLRSRTTEPVFNLRDLWLNADIVEGPGGAPNVDAQHFLQLCTSRFPQATLSLGWTTRPMASYTWQHVEAMARTLVCGPYRVPRVTFPVRGSMMAASTPQLLWLLDVIPGSTLTIWSSPSDPWSTKALMRLRNLLPLSAVYYDLPTDQKEDFDRAKSAVASSAKPGHPVDSGMLPDWSLGIGYSCHQRALAGKRAVILAGPGARVLLPKKWDVLEAKLDLTRVGSLTLGWGPEHKVQINGACFYLLLNNGQNVSARVWASPCLPSSSPLDHDYKEDKAGLVPPTTGPLVSRQWPSAPQTRASSPKGPPPPNALLFESPGPAVVYDVRITSSSAISRATSLKLLLPCLLVSFAALILR
;
A
#
# COMPACT_ATOMS: atom_id res chain seq x y z
N MET A 1 -22.14 4.75 -45.96
CA MET A 1 -22.64 4.67 -44.57
C MET A 1 -21.49 4.22 -43.68
N SER A 2 -20.84 5.16 -43.00
CA SER A 2 -19.79 4.91 -42.03
C SER A 2 -20.06 5.85 -40.87
N LEU A 3 -20.43 5.31 -39.72
CA LEU A 3 -20.57 6.09 -38.48
C LEU A 3 -19.20 6.09 -37.80
N PRO A 4 -18.60 7.26 -37.51
CA PRO A 4 -17.34 7.32 -36.81
C PRO A 4 -17.53 6.95 -35.34
N ALA A 5 -16.57 6.20 -34.80
CA ALA A 5 -16.43 5.93 -33.38
C ALA A 5 -16.31 7.25 -32.61
N LYS A 6 -17.15 7.46 -31.60
CA LYS A 6 -17.00 8.58 -30.65
C LYS A 6 -15.83 8.29 -29.71
N PRO A 7 -14.83 9.19 -29.58
CA PRO A 7 -13.87 9.13 -28.49
C PRO A 7 -14.61 9.46 -27.18
N LEU A 8 -14.44 8.65 -26.14
CA LEU A 8 -15.00 8.95 -24.82
C LEU A 8 -14.18 10.08 -24.19
N ASP A 9 -14.88 11.15 -23.83
CA ASP A 9 -14.34 12.47 -23.47
C ASP A 9 -13.42 12.49 -22.24
N ALA A 10 -12.36 13.28 -22.34
CA ALA A 10 -11.28 13.43 -21.34
C ALA A 10 -11.61 14.33 -20.13
N LEU A 11 -12.89 14.65 -19.88
CA LEU A 11 -13.33 15.48 -18.76
C LEU A 11 -14.76 15.09 -18.37
N THR A 12 -14.91 14.06 -17.53
CA THR A 12 -16.19 13.80 -16.88
C THR A 12 -16.20 14.51 -15.54
N ALA A 13 -16.85 15.68 -15.45
CA ALA A 13 -17.26 16.21 -14.15
C ALA A 13 -18.43 15.35 -13.64
N SER A 14 -18.15 14.30 -12.86
CA SER A 14 -19.20 13.56 -12.19
C SER A 14 -19.62 14.34 -10.93
N PHE A 15 -20.75 15.04 -11.01
CA PHE A 15 -21.38 15.67 -9.86
C PHE A 15 -22.06 14.58 -9.01
N VAL A 16 -21.36 14.05 -8.01
CA VAL A 16 -22.00 13.26 -6.96
C VAL A 16 -22.49 14.20 -5.86
N ALA A 17 -23.56 14.95 -6.15
CA ALA A 17 -24.28 15.68 -5.10
C ALA A 17 -25.16 14.70 -4.32
N ARG A 18 -25.25 14.86 -2.99
CA ARG A 18 -26.22 14.10 -2.18
C ARG A 18 -27.64 14.30 -2.77
N PRO A 19 -28.50 13.26 -2.80
CA PRO A 19 -29.82 13.33 -3.45
C PRO A 19 -30.76 14.43 -2.94
N HIS A 20 -30.47 15.06 -1.79
CA HIS A 20 -31.31 16.10 -1.22
C HIS A 20 -31.03 17.53 -1.72
N SER A 21 -30.03 17.78 -2.57
CA SER A 21 -29.69 19.15 -3.01
C SER A 21 -29.95 19.48 -4.48
N LEU A 22 -30.41 18.53 -5.30
CA LEU A 22 -30.63 18.77 -6.75
C LEU A 22 -32.11 18.77 -7.14
N ARG A 23 -32.84 19.77 -6.62
CA ARG A 23 -34.06 20.29 -7.24
C ARG A 23 -34.10 21.81 -7.06
N SER A 24 -33.19 22.53 -7.70
CA SER A 24 -33.45 23.95 -7.98
C SER A 24 -32.91 24.35 -9.36
N ARG A 25 -33.82 24.86 -10.21
CA ARG A 25 -33.48 25.67 -11.38
C ARG A 25 -33.22 27.10 -10.90
N THR A 26 -32.11 27.32 -10.20
CA THR A 26 -31.77 28.66 -9.72
C THR A 26 -30.33 28.98 -10.09
N THR A 27 -30.12 30.17 -10.67
CA THR A 27 -28.83 30.81 -10.96
C THR A 27 -28.13 31.30 -9.67
N GLU A 28 -28.34 30.60 -8.57
CA GLU A 28 -27.70 30.94 -7.30
C GLU A 28 -26.24 30.45 -7.32
N PRO A 29 -25.28 31.27 -6.87
CA PRO A 29 -23.89 30.84 -6.72
C PRO A 29 -23.81 29.53 -5.93
N VAL A 30 -22.96 28.59 -6.36
CA VAL A 30 -22.70 27.35 -5.61
C VAL A 30 -21.98 27.72 -4.30
N PHE A 31 -22.75 27.98 -3.24
CA PHE A 31 -22.24 28.46 -1.96
C PHE A 31 -21.53 27.37 -1.13
N ASN A 32 -21.50 26.12 -1.58
CA ASN A 32 -20.79 25.04 -0.91
C ASN A 32 -20.01 24.16 -1.89
N LEU A 33 -18.86 24.65 -2.33
CA LEU A 33 -17.94 23.91 -3.20
C LEU A 33 -17.37 22.63 -2.55
N ARG A 34 -17.69 22.33 -1.29
CA ARG A 34 -17.25 21.11 -0.59
C ARG A 34 -17.84 19.82 -1.15
N ASP A 35 -18.99 19.91 -1.79
CA ASP A 35 -19.65 18.78 -2.46
C ASP A 35 -19.26 18.67 -3.94
N LEU A 36 -18.42 19.58 -4.45
CA LEU A 36 -17.91 19.55 -5.82
C LEU A 36 -16.74 18.56 -5.93
N TRP A 37 -16.86 17.63 -6.88
CA TRP A 37 -15.81 16.68 -7.24
C TRP A 37 -15.35 16.99 -8.66
N LEU A 38 -14.05 17.22 -8.83
CA LEU A 38 -13.45 17.51 -10.14
C LEU A 38 -12.56 16.33 -10.53
N ASN A 39 -12.93 15.63 -11.59
CA ASN A 39 -12.27 14.41 -12.02
C ASN A 39 -11.49 14.61 -13.32
N ALA A 40 -10.25 14.13 -13.35
CA ALA A 40 -9.46 14.06 -14.57
C ALA A 40 -8.38 12.98 -14.46
N ASP A 41 -8.10 12.32 -15.57
CA ASP A 41 -6.91 11.48 -15.73
C ASP A 41 -5.73 12.39 -16.09
N ILE A 42 -4.86 12.63 -15.12
CA ILE A 42 -3.75 13.60 -15.25
C ILE A 42 -2.37 12.92 -15.29
N VAL A 43 -2.31 11.61 -15.04
CA VAL A 43 -1.07 10.83 -15.07
C VAL A 43 -1.25 9.66 -16.04
N GLU A 44 -0.18 9.31 -16.76
CA GLU A 44 -0.16 8.13 -17.61
C GLU A 44 -0.32 6.85 -16.78
N GLY A 45 -1.28 6.03 -17.18
CA GLY A 45 -1.45 4.68 -16.69
C GLY A 45 -1.42 3.67 -17.84
N PRO A 46 -1.96 2.46 -17.65
CA PRO A 46 -1.94 1.43 -18.69
C PRO A 46 -2.85 1.74 -19.90
N GLY A 47 -3.62 2.83 -19.85
CA GLY A 47 -4.37 3.37 -20.99
C GLY A 47 -3.54 4.28 -21.91
N GLY A 48 -2.28 4.59 -21.58
CA GLY A 48 -1.41 5.47 -22.36
C GLY A 48 -1.42 6.93 -21.90
N ALA A 49 -0.93 7.86 -22.72
CA ALA A 49 -0.79 9.25 -22.32
C ALA A 49 -2.16 9.91 -21.96
N PRO A 50 -2.22 10.72 -20.87
CA PRO A 50 -3.42 11.48 -20.54
C PRO A 50 -3.63 12.64 -21.52
N ASN A 51 -4.89 13.00 -21.76
CA ASN A 51 -5.25 14.16 -22.58
C ASN A 51 -5.34 15.46 -21.74
N VAL A 52 -5.20 15.38 -20.42
CA VAL A 52 -5.28 16.52 -19.51
C VAL A 52 -3.88 16.83 -18.96
N ASP A 53 -3.43 18.06 -19.13
CA ASP A 53 -2.18 18.53 -18.52
C ASP A 53 -2.33 18.63 -17.00
N ALA A 54 -1.48 17.90 -16.27
CA ALA A 54 -1.55 17.81 -14.82
C ALA A 54 -1.35 19.17 -14.13
N GLN A 55 -0.36 19.95 -14.57
CA GLN A 55 -0.02 21.21 -13.90
C GLN A 55 -1.14 22.24 -14.09
N HIS A 56 -1.64 22.36 -15.31
CA HIS A 56 -2.72 23.27 -15.65
C HIS A 56 -4.03 22.89 -14.94
N PHE A 57 -4.38 21.60 -14.92
CA PHE A 57 -5.57 21.12 -14.22
C PHE A 57 -5.49 21.43 -12.72
N LEU A 58 -4.36 21.11 -12.07
CA LEU A 58 -4.16 21.37 -10.64
C LEU A 58 -4.15 22.88 -10.34
N GLN A 59 -3.53 23.69 -11.18
CA GLN A 59 -3.53 25.16 -11.05
C GLN A 59 -4.96 25.72 -11.07
N LEU A 60 -5.75 25.35 -12.08
CA LEU A 60 -7.13 25.83 -12.24
C LEU A 60 -8.00 25.37 -11.07
N CYS A 61 -7.93 24.09 -10.71
CA CYS A 61 -8.74 23.54 -9.64
C CYS A 61 -8.41 24.17 -8.28
N THR A 62 -7.12 24.29 -7.95
CA THR A 62 -6.71 24.86 -6.65
C THR A 62 -6.95 26.36 -6.55
N SER A 63 -6.88 27.11 -7.66
CA SER A 63 -7.14 28.55 -7.67
C SER A 63 -8.63 28.91 -7.71
N ARG A 64 -9.45 28.15 -8.44
CA ARG A 64 -10.88 28.45 -8.63
C ARG A 64 -11.80 27.69 -7.69
N PHE A 65 -11.40 26.48 -7.30
CA PHE A 65 -12.20 25.57 -6.48
C PHE A 65 -11.37 24.99 -5.31
N PRO A 66 -10.82 25.84 -4.43
CA PRO A 66 -9.94 25.39 -3.34
C PRO A 66 -10.65 24.45 -2.34
N GLN A 67 -11.99 24.41 -2.37
CA GLN A 67 -12.80 23.53 -1.57
C GLN A 67 -13.37 22.32 -2.34
N ALA A 68 -13.01 22.09 -3.60
CA ALA A 68 -13.40 20.86 -4.28
C ALA A 68 -12.59 19.65 -3.76
N THR A 69 -13.15 18.46 -3.91
CA THR A 69 -12.39 17.21 -3.88
C THR A 69 -11.88 16.94 -5.29
N LEU A 70 -10.58 16.69 -5.45
CA LEU A 70 -10.04 16.32 -6.76
C LEU A 70 -9.99 14.79 -6.87
N SER A 71 -10.65 14.26 -7.89
CA SER A 71 -10.56 12.85 -8.29
C SER A 71 -9.49 12.70 -9.35
N LEU A 72 -8.27 12.37 -8.93
CA LEU A 72 -7.07 12.43 -9.77
C LEU A 72 -6.69 11.05 -10.28
N GLY A 73 -6.99 10.80 -11.55
CA GLY A 73 -6.90 9.49 -12.15
C GLY A 73 -5.66 9.25 -13.01
N TRP A 74 -5.61 8.02 -13.49
CA TRP A 74 -4.74 7.58 -14.57
C TRP A 74 -5.61 7.15 -15.73
N THR A 75 -5.10 7.29 -16.94
CA THR A 75 -5.68 6.56 -18.07
C THR A 75 -5.64 5.05 -17.79
N THR A 76 -6.74 4.36 -18.07
CA THR A 76 -6.89 2.95 -17.71
C THR A 76 -7.18 2.05 -18.90
N ARG A 77 -6.86 0.76 -18.74
CA ARG A 77 -7.26 -0.31 -19.63
C ARG A 77 -7.81 -1.47 -18.78
N PRO A 78 -8.95 -2.08 -19.14
CA PRO A 78 -9.47 -3.23 -18.38
C PRO A 78 -8.42 -4.33 -18.22
N MET A 79 -8.44 -5.01 -17.08
CA MET A 79 -7.60 -6.17 -16.76
C MET A 79 -6.08 -5.91 -16.68
N ALA A 80 -5.65 -4.65 -16.79
CA ALA A 80 -4.27 -4.24 -16.51
C ALA A 80 -4.01 -4.12 -14.99
N SER A 81 -2.89 -3.49 -14.62
CA SER A 81 -2.56 -3.14 -13.24
C SER A 81 -1.97 -1.74 -13.13
N TYR A 82 -2.06 -1.14 -11.95
CA TYR A 82 -1.30 0.06 -11.59
C TYR A 82 0.07 -0.39 -11.08
N THR A 83 1.11 -0.15 -11.88
CA THR A 83 2.49 -0.49 -11.53
C THR A 83 3.04 0.49 -10.49
N TRP A 84 4.18 0.15 -9.89
CA TRP A 84 4.92 1.06 -9.01
C TRP A 84 5.27 2.38 -9.71
N GLN A 85 5.56 2.34 -11.01
CA GLN A 85 5.83 3.54 -11.80
C GLN A 85 4.59 4.44 -11.92
N HIS A 86 3.39 3.87 -12.13
CA HIS A 86 2.15 4.65 -12.22
C HIS A 86 1.85 5.38 -10.91
N VAL A 87 1.91 4.67 -9.77
CA VAL A 87 1.63 5.29 -8.47
C VAL A 87 2.74 6.24 -8.03
N GLU A 88 4.01 5.97 -8.38
CA GLU A 88 5.11 6.91 -8.14
C GLU A 88 4.88 8.22 -8.89
N ALA A 89 4.53 8.16 -10.18
CA ALA A 89 4.30 9.36 -10.99
C ALA A 89 3.18 10.23 -10.40
N MET A 90 2.08 9.61 -9.94
CA MET A 90 1.01 10.32 -9.23
C MET A 90 1.50 10.94 -7.92
N ALA A 91 2.21 10.18 -7.07
CA ALA A 91 2.75 10.69 -5.83
C ALA A 91 3.71 11.87 -6.06
N ARG A 92 4.61 11.78 -7.05
CA ARG A 92 5.55 12.85 -7.41
C ARG A 92 4.83 14.10 -7.89
N THR A 93 3.77 13.95 -8.69
CA THR A 93 2.94 15.06 -9.17
C THR A 93 2.36 15.87 -7.99
N LEU A 94 1.91 15.18 -6.93
CA LEU A 94 1.30 15.80 -5.76
C LEU A 94 2.29 16.28 -4.69
N VAL A 95 3.39 15.55 -4.49
CA VAL A 95 4.39 15.85 -3.45
C VAL A 95 5.40 16.88 -3.91
N CYS A 96 5.82 16.81 -5.19
CA CYS A 96 6.84 17.68 -5.76
C CYS A 96 6.25 18.85 -6.57
N GLY A 97 4.96 18.78 -6.89
CA GLY A 97 4.26 19.85 -7.60
C GLY A 97 4.12 21.13 -6.78
N PRO A 98 3.93 22.29 -7.43
CA PRO A 98 3.79 23.57 -6.76
C PRO A 98 2.41 23.77 -6.10
N TYR A 99 1.44 22.91 -6.40
CA TYR A 99 0.05 23.05 -5.96
C TYR A 99 -0.28 22.08 -4.84
N ARG A 100 -0.74 22.60 -3.71
CA ARG A 100 -1.23 21.78 -2.60
C ARG A 100 -2.71 21.48 -2.77
N VAL A 101 -3.04 20.19 -2.83
CA VAL A 101 -4.42 19.72 -2.97
C VAL A 101 -4.90 19.16 -1.63
N PRO A 102 -5.85 19.81 -0.94
CA PRO A 102 -6.23 19.42 0.41
C PRO A 102 -7.14 18.18 0.45
N ARG A 103 -7.86 17.87 -0.63
CA ARG A 103 -8.77 16.73 -0.72
C ARG A 103 -8.57 16.01 -2.04
N VAL A 104 -8.09 14.77 -1.95
CA VAL A 104 -7.81 13.93 -3.10
C VAL A 104 -8.51 12.59 -2.91
N THR A 105 -9.16 12.13 -3.97
CA THR A 105 -9.50 10.73 -4.14
C THR A 105 -8.84 10.21 -5.40
N PHE A 106 -8.40 8.95 -5.40
CA PHE A 106 -7.83 8.31 -6.58
C PHE A 106 -8.90 7.39 -7.21
N PRO A 107 -9.40 7.68 -8.42
CA PRO A 107 -10.33 6.82 -9.12
C PRO A 107 -9.59 5.57 -9.63
N VAL A 108 -9.88 4.44 -9.00
CA VAL A 108 -9.28 3.14 -9.28
C VAL A 108 -10.30 2.28 -10.03
N ARG A 109 -9.93 1.82 -11.22
CA ARG A 109 -10.77 0.89 -11.97
C ARG A 109 -10.79 -0.47 -11.28
N GLY A 110 -11.97 -0.96 -10.92
CA GLY A 110 -12.18 -2.14 -10.08
C GLY A 110 -11.49 -3.40 -10.61
N SER A 111 -11.51 -3.60 -11.93
CA SER A 111 -10.85 -4.75 -12.59
C SER A 111 -9.33 -4.80 -12.39
N MET A 112 -8.68 -3.68 -12.05
CA MET A 112 -7.22 -3.58 -11.88
C MET A 112 -6.77 -3.63 -10.42
N MET A 113 -7.69 -3.46 -9.48
CA MET A 113 -7.41 -3.27 -8.05
C MET A 113 -6.70 -4.48 -7.42
N ALA A 114 -7.09 -5.71 -7.80
CA ALA A 114 -6.56 -6.93 -7.20
C ALA A 114 -5.03 -7.04 -7.37
N ALA A 115 -4.53 -6.83 -8.60
CA ALA A 115 -3.09 -6.82 -8.90
C ALA A 115 -2.34 -5.56 -8.43
N SER A 116 -3.06 -4.55 -7.94
CA SER A 116 -2.50 -3.22 -7.64
C SER A 116 -2.56 -2.86 -6.15
N THR A 117 -2.99 -3.79 -5.29
CA THR A 117 -3.27 -3.48 -3.89
C THR A 117 -2.04 -2.92 -3.15
N PRO A 118 -0.83 -3.52 -3.22
CA PRO A 118 0.36 -2.96 -2.57
C PRO A 118 0.68 -1.51 -2.99
N GLN A 119 0.54 -1.22 -4.28
CA GLN A 119 0.82 0.08 -4.89
C GLN A 119 -0.17 1.14 -4.41
N LEU A 120 -1.47 0.79 -4.37
CA LEU A 120 -2.54 1.68 -3.93
C LEU A 120 -2.44 1.98 -2.42
N LEU A 121 -2.13 0.97 -1.60
CA LEU A 121 -1.93 1.18 -0.16
C LEU A 121 -0.73 2.09 0.10
N TRP A 122 0.37 1.91 -0.62
CA TRP A 122 1.53 2.80 -0.53
C TRP A 122 1.17 4.25 -0.91
N LEU A 123 0.38 4.45 -1.97
CA LEU A 123 -0.02 5.79 -2.40
C LEU A 123 -0.85 6.52 -1.33
N LEU A 124 -1.79 5.82 -0.68
CA LEU A 124 -2.58 6.36 0.43
C LEU A 124 -1.72 6.75 1.64
N ASP A 125 -0.63 6.01 1.89
CA ASP A 125 0.31 6.34 2.95
C ASP A 125 1.18 7.57 2.60
N VAL A 126 1.61 7.70 1.35
CA VAL A 126 2.44 8.82 0.87
C VAL A 126 1.64 10.11 0.72
N ILE A 127 0.33 10.02 0.46
CA ILE A 127 -0.60 11.16 0.38
C ILE A 127 -1.61 11.05 1.53
N PRO A 128 -1.24 11.45 2.77
CA PRO A 128 -2.11 11.31 3.93
C PRO A 128 -3.46 12.02 3.74
N GLY A 129 -4.53 11.36 4.17
CA GLY A 129 -5.90 11.89 4.08
C GLY A 129 -6.55 11.76 2.70
N SER A 130 -5.85 11.19 1.72
CA SER A 130 -6.48 10.79 0.45
C SER A 130 -7.35 9.54 0.60
N THR A 131 -8.25 9.35 -0.36
CA THR A 131 -9.16 8.18 -0.44
C THR A 131 -9.04 7.48 -1.79
N LEU A 132 -9.67 6.31 -1.92
CA LEU A 132 -9.90 5.66 -3.21
C LEU A 132 -11.36 5.80 -3.63
N THR A 133 -11.61 5.98 -4.92
CA THR A 133 -12.94 5.79 -5.52
C THR A 133 -12.86 4.59 -6.45
N ILE A 134 -13.42 3.45 -6.04
CA ILE A 134 -13.44 2.26 -6.89
C ILE A 134 -14.57 2.39 -7.89
N TRP A 135 -14.25 2.49 -9.18
CA TRP A 135 -15.22 2.62 -10.25
C TRP A 135 -15.16 1.44 -11.21
N SER A 136 -16.26 1.16 -11.91
CA SER A 136 -16.33 0.06 -12.88
C SER A 136 -17.31 0.35 -14.00
N SER A 137 -17.01 -0.07 -15.23
CA SER A 137 -18.00 -0.12 -16.32
C SER A 137 -18.95 -1.30 -16.14
N PRO A 138 -20.21 -1.25 -16.62
CA PRO A 138 -21.09 -2.43 -16.68
C PRO A 138 -20.45 -3.62 -17.42
N SER A 139 -19.59 -3.34 -18.40
CA SER A 139 -18.87 -4.36 -19.18
C SER A 139 -17.55 -4.80 -18.56
N ASP A 140 -17.10 -4.14 -17.48
CA ASP A 140 -15.84 -4.51 -16.85
C ASP A 140 -16.02 -5.80 -16.06
N PRO A 141 -15.05 -6.72 -16.14
CA PRO A 141 -15.02 -7.84 -15.23
C PRO A 141 -14.73 -7.35 -13.80
N TRP A 142 -15.38 -7.94 -12.81
CA TRP A 142 -15.17 -7.60 -11.40
C TRP A 142 -14.93 -8.83 -10.54
N SER A 143 -14.37 -8.61 -9.36
CA SER A 143 -14.28 -9.62 -8.30
C SER A 143 -14.79 -9.05 -6.99
N THR A 144 -15.91 -9.60 -6.52
CA THR A 144 -16.48 -9.27 -5.22
C THR A 144 -15.55 -9.67 -4.07
N LYS A 145 -14.77 -10.74 -4.25
CA LYS A 145 -13.73 -11.13 -3.30
C LYS A 145 -12.65 -10.05 -3.17
N ALA A 146 -12.18 -9.49 -4.29
CA ALA A 146 -11.20 -8.40 -4.27
C ALA A 146 -11.77 -7.12 -3.61
N LEU A 147 -13.03 -6.77 -3.90
CA LEU A 147 -13.71 -5.63 -3.27
C LEU A 147 -13.84 -5.81 -1.75
N MET A 148 -14.31 -6.98 -1.30
CA MET A 148 -14.41 -7.31 0.12
C MET A 148 -13.06 -7.28 0.83
N ARG A 149 -12.00 -7.72 0.13
CA ARG A 149 -10.65 -7.69 0.65
C ARG A 149 -10.14 -6.26 0.87
N LEU A 150 -10.25 -5.38 -0.14
CA LEU A 150 -9.88 -3.96 0.03
C LEU A 150 -10.69 -3.33 1.17
N ARG A 151 -11.98 -3.63 1.22
CA ARG A 151 -12.90 -3.16 2.26
C ARG A 151 -12.48 -3.58 3.68
N ASN A 152 -11.82 -4.73 3.84
CA ASN A 152 -11.30 -5.20 5.12
C ASN A 152 -9.91 -4.64 5.46
N LEU A 153 -9.14 -4.21 4.46
CA LEU A 153 -7.80 -3.63 4.64
C LEU A 153 -7.85 -2.15 5.02
N LEU A 154 -8.90 -1.44 4.62
CA LEU A 154 -9.02 0.01 4.77
C LEU A 154 -10.22 0.41 5.66
N PRO A 155 -10.13 1.54 6.37
CA PRO A 155 -11.27 2.06 7.13
C PRO A 155 -12.43 2.45 6.21
N LEU A 156 -13.65 2.46 6.75
CA LEU A 156 -14.89 2.77 5.99
C LEU A 156 -14.79 4.07 5.20
N SER A 157 -14.15 5.07 5.79
CA SER A 157 -14.02 6.42 5.24
C SER A 157 -12.96 6.54 4.16
N ALA A 158 -12.15 5.51 3.91
CA ALA A 158 -11.05 5.58 2.95
C ALA A 158 -11.43 5.14 1.53
N VAL A 159 -12.62 4.56 1.33
CA VAL A 159 -13.03 4.00 0.04
C VAL A 159 -14.47 4.36 -0.32
N TYR A 160 -14.65 4.97 -1.49
CA TYR A 160 -15.93 5.17 -2.16
C TYR A 160 -16.11 4.13 -3.27
N TYR A 161 -17.35 3.75 -3.57
CA TYR A 161 -17.67 2.74 -4.58
C TYR A 161 -18.69 3.32 -5.58
N ASP A 162 -18.27 3.43 -6.83
CA ASP A 162 -19.06 3.85 -7.99
C ASP A 162 -19.23 2.63 -8.92
N LEU A 163 -20.17 1.76 -8.58
CA LEU A 163 -20.34 0.44 -9.22
C LEU A 163 -21.68 0.36 -9.95
N PRO A 164 -21.73 -0.29 -11.13
CA PRO A 164 -22.99 -0.66 -11.79
C PRO A 164 -23.89 -1.49 -10.86
N THR A 165 -25.21 -1.42 -11.09
CA THR A 165 -26.23 -2.05 -10.22
C THR A 165 -25.90 -3.50 -9.87
N ASP A 166 -25.67 -4.35 -10.86
CA ASP A 166 -25.42 -5.79 -10.65
C ASP A 166 -24.15 -6.03 -9.79
N GLN A 167 -23.07 -5.30 -10.07
CA GLN A 167 -21.81 -5.40 -9.33
C GLN A 167 -21.97 -4.87 -7.90
N LYS A 168 -22.77 -3.80 -7.74
CA LYS A 168 -23.09 -3.21 -6.45
C LYS A 168 -23.95 -4.15 -5.59
N GLU A 169 -24.98 -4.76 -6.17
CA GLU A 169 -25.84 -5.72 -5.49
C GLU A 169 -25.08 -6.96 -5.02
N ASP A 170 -24.19 -7.49 -5.88
CA ASP A 170 -23.31 -8.59 -5.52
C ASP A 170 -22.37 -8.22 -4.35
N PHE A 171 -21.75 -7.04 -4.42
CA PHE A 171 -20.91 -6.54 -3.34
C PHE A 171 -21.68 -6.27 -2.04
N ASP A 172 -22.88 -5.69 -2.12
CA ASP A 172 -23.74 -5.41 -0.97
C ASP A 172 -24.23 -6.71 -0.30
N ARG A 173 -24.52 -7.75 -1.10
CA ARG A 173 -24.84 -9.10 -0.61
C ARG A 173 -23.67 -9.70 0.17
N ALA A 174 -22.46 -9.60 -0.37
CA ALA A 174 -21.24 -10.10 0.30
C ALA A 174 -20.96 -9.35 1.61
N LYS A 175 -21.10 -8.01 1.64
CA LYS A 175 -20.96 -7.21 2.87
C LYS A 175 -21.96 -7.65 3.94
N SER A 176 -23.21 -7.89 3.55
CA SER A 176 -24.29 -8.26 4.48
C SER A 176 -24.05 -9.65 5.07
N ALA A 177 -23.60 -10.62 4.27
CA ALA A 177 -23.29 -11.97 4.72
C ALA A 177 -22.14 -12.02 5.75
N VAL A 178 -21.15 -11.13 5.63
CA VAL A 178 -20.08 -10.99 6.63
C VAL A 178 -20.60 -10.30 7.90
N ALA A 179 -21.41 -9.25 7.76
CA ALA A 179 -22.01 -8.54 8.90
C ALA A 179 -22.92 -9.45 9.75
N SER A 180 -23.66 -10.36 9.11
CA SER A 180 -24.52 -11.35 9.80
C SER A 180 -23.74 -12.49 10.46
N SER A 181 -22.47 -12.70 10.07
CA SER A 181 -21.64 -13.82 10.54
C SER A 181 -20.52 -13.40 11.51
N ALA A 182 -20.34 -12.09 11.74
CA ALA A 182 -19.21 -11.58 12.52
C ALA A 182 -19.46 -11.62 14.03
N LYS A 183 -18.79 -12.55 14.74
CA LYS A 183 -18.20 -12.22 16.05
C LYS A 183 -17.12 -11.14 15.83
N PRO A 184 -16.83 -10.25 16.81
CA PRO A 184 -15.84 -9.20 16.65
C PRO A 184 -14.49 -9.80 16.22
N GLY A 185 -14.16 -9.66 14.94
CA GLY A 185 -12.90 -10.14 14.40
C GLY A 185 -11.78 -9.26 14.91
N HIS A 186 -10.76 -9.89 15.49
CA HIS A 186 -9.52 -9.24 15.88
C HIS A 186 -8.95 -8.41 14.71
N PRO A 187 -8.24 -7.31 15.00
CA PRO A 187 -7.53 -6.54 13.98
C PRO A 187 -6.65 -7.48 13.15
N VAL A 188 -6.69 -7.31 11.83
CA VAL A 188 -5.71 -7.92 10.91
C VAL A 188 -4.32 -7.60 11.46
N ASP A 189 -3.53 -8.65 11.65
CA ASP A 189 -2.20 -8.63 12.29
C ASP A 189 -1.42 -7.36 11.94
N SER A 190 -1.41 -6.44 12.90
CA SER A 190 -0.76 -5.14 12.80
C SER A 190 0.60 -5.25 13.48
N GLY A 191 1.44 -6.18 13.00
CA GLY A 191 2.85 -6.23 13.39
C GLY A 191 3.50 -4.84 13.30
N MET A 192 4.62 -4.65 13.99
CA MET A 192 5.24 -3.33 14.12
C MET A 192 5.48 -2.68 12.75
N LEU A 193 5.08 -1.42 12.61
CA LEU A 193 5.36 -0.64 11.41
C LEU A 193 6.86 -0.31 11.36
N PRO A 194 7.50 -0.43 10.19
CA PRO A 194 8.88 0.02 10.02
C PRO A 194 8.97 1.54 10.16
N ASP A 195 10.05 2.00 10.77
CA ASP A 195 10.44 3.40 10.74
C ASP A 195 11.49 3.62 9.65
N TRP A 196 11.33 4.67 8.83
CA TRP A 196 12.12 4.90 7.63
C TRP A 196 13.01 6.12 7.78
N SER A 197 14.32 5.92 7.68
CA SER A 197 15.29 7.03 7.51
C SER A 197 15.64 7.16 6.04
N LEU A 198 15.10 8.18 5.38
CA LEU A 198 15.34 8.46 3.97
C LEU A 198 16.64 9.23 3.77
N GLY A 199 17.43 8.86 2.76
CA GLY A 199 18.60 9.66 2.41
C GLY A 199 18.18 11.01 1.79
N ILE A 200 19.03 12.03 1.98
CA ILE A 200 18.80 13.37 1.45
C ILE A 200 19.10 13.36 -0.06
N GLY A 201 18.05 13.34 -0.89
CA GLY A 201 18.17 13.54 -2.33
C GLY A 201 18.38 15.01 -2.69
N TYR A 202 19.04 15.28 -3.82
CA TYR A 202 19.31 16.65 -4.30
C TYR A 202 18.07 17.37 -4.87
N SER A 203 17.03 16.61 -5.21
CA SER A 203 15.76 17.13 -5.71
C SER A 203 14.58 16.30 -5.21
N CYS A 204 13.37 16.86 -5.24
CA CYS A 204 12.16 16.13 -4.86
C CYS A 204 11.90 14.90 -5.75
N HIS A 205 12.33 14.90 -7.02
CA HIS A 205 12.19 13.75 -7.90
C HIS A 205 13.21 12.64 -7.64
N GLN A 206 14.33 12.95 -6.97
CA GLN A 206 15.42 12.01 -6.71
C GLN A 206 15.51 11.56 -5.24
N ARG A 207 14.55 11.93 -4.39
CA ARG A 207 14.46 11.43 -3.02
C ARG A 207 13.58 10.19 -2.93
N ALA A 208 13.89 9.30 -2.02
CA ALA A 208 12.99 8.19 -1.70
C ALA A 208 11.63 8.72 -1.18
N LEU A 209 10.56 7.94 -1.41
CA LEU A 209 9.22 8.18 -0.88
C LEU A 209 8.74 6.94 -0.12
N ALA A 210 8.55 7.08 1.19
CA ALA A 210 8.11 6.00 2.06
C ALA A 210 6.64 6.15 2.45
N GLY A 211 5.90 5.06 2.31
CA GLY A 211 4.64 4.82 3.01
C GLY A 211 4.89 4.02 4.29
N LYS A 212 3.84 3.45 4.89
CA LYS A 212 3.99 2.73 6.17
C LYS A 212 4.77 1.43 6.02
N ARG A 213 4.51 0.64 4.98
CA ARG A 213 5.11 -0.70 4.77
C ARG A 213 5.82 -0.87 3.44
N ALA A 214 6.05 0.23 2.74
CA ALA A 214 6.77 0.23 1.48
C ALA A 214 7.52 1.54 1.26
N VAL A 215 8.63 1.47 0.53
CA VAL A 215 9.39 2.63 0.08
C VAL A 215 9.76 2.46 -1.39
N ILE A 216 9.61 3.52 -2.16
CA ILE A 216 10.23 3.65 -3.47
C ILE A 216 11.54 4.38 -3.27
N LEU A 217 12.64 3.68 -3.53
CA LEU A 217 14.00 4.19 -3.41
C LEU A 217 14.31 5.13 -4.58
N ALA A 218 15.08 6.17 -4.29
CA ALA A 218 15.72 7.02 -5.29
C ALA A 218 16.95 7.68 -4.67
N GLY A 219 17.91 8.07 -5.50
CA GLY A 219 19.12 8.77 -5.09
C GLY A 219 19.92 7.98 -4.02
N PRO A 220 20.15 8.52 -2.82
CA PRO A 220 20.96 7.87 -1.77
C PRO A 220 20.30 6.65 -1.11
N GLY A 221 19.08 6.27 -1.50
CA GLY A 221 18.36 5.13 -0.94
C GLY A 221 17.64 5.42 0.39
N ALA A 222 17.39 4.38 1.18
CA ALA A 222 16.66 4.46 2.44
C ALA A 222 17.17 3.44 3.46
N ARG A 223 16.86 3.67 4.73
CA ARG A 223 17.13 2.74 5.83
C ARG A 223 15.83 2.38 6.53
N VAL A 224 15.64 1.10 6.84
CA VAL A 224 14.64 0.68 7.84
C VAL A 224 15.31 0.69 9.20
N LEU A 225 14.79 1.50 10.11
CA LEU A 225 15.19 1.55 11.50
C LEU A 225 14.42 0.46 12.25
N LEU A 226 15.16 -0.51 12.78
CA LEU A 226 14.58 -1.62 13.51
C LEU A 226 14.43 -1.26 14.98
N PRO A 227 13.31 -1.65 15.61
CA PRO A 227 13.09 -1.38 17.03
C PRO A 227 14.12 -2.12 17.87
N LYS A 228 14.28 -1.73 19.15
CA LYS A 228 15.25 -2.37 20.06
C LYS A 228 15.01 -3.88 20.22
N LYS A 229 13.75 -4.32 20.15
CA LYS A 229 13.35 -5.73 20.19
C LYS A 229 12.67 -6.08 18.88
N TRP A 230 13.34 -6.93 18.09
CA TRP A 230 12.83 -7.51 16.87
C TRP A 230 13.50 -8.87 16.69
N ASP A 231 12.80 -9.77 16.02
CA ASP A 231 13.26 -11.14 15.81
C ASP A 231 13.39 -11.41 14.31
N VAL A 232 12.38 -10.99 13.54
CA VAL A 232 12.33 -11.20 12.10
C VAL A 232 11.89 -9.92 11.40
N LEU A 233 12.56 -9.59 10.29
CA LEU A 233 12.06 -8.68 9.28
C LEU A 233 11.87 -9.44 7.97
N GLU A 234 10.71 -9.26 7.35
CA GLU A 234 10.36 -9.80 6.03
C GLU A 234 10.07 -8.64 5.08
N ALA A 235 10.51 -8.74 3.83
CA ALA A 235 10.20 -7.77 2.80
C ALA A 235 10.24 -8.39 1.40
N LYS A 236 9.47 -7.84 0.48
CA LYS A 236 9.60 -8.09 -0.96
C LYS A 236 10.37 -6.94 -1.61
N LEU A 237 11.18 -7.27 -2.61
CA LEU A 237 11.99 -6.32 -3.37
C LEU A 237 11.57 -6.38 -4.84
N ASP A 238 11.28 -5.24 -5.46
CA ASP A 238 11.06 -5.09 -6.89
C ASP A 238 12.16 -4.18 -7.46
N LEU A 239 13.05 -4.80 -8.24
CA LEU A 239 14.19 -4.17 -8.90
C LEU A 239 14.01 -4.13 -10.42
N THR A 240 12.82 -4.41 -10.94
CA THR A 240 12.58 -4.51 -12.40
C THR A 240 13.03 -3.28 -13.20
N ARG A 241 13.05 -2.10 -12.56
CA ARG A 241 13.46 -0.83 -13.16
C ARG A 241 14.95 -0.49 -13.04
N VAL A 242 15.72 -1.25 -12.25
CA VAL A 242 17.14 -0.94 -11.95
C VAL A 242 18.07 -2.16 -12.01
N GLY A 243 17.55 -3.36 -11.89
CA GLY A 243 18.25 -4.64 -11.98
C GLY A 243 19.20 -4.96 -10.82
N SER A 244 19.46 -4.01 -9.92
CA SER A 244 20.39 -4.19 -8.80
C SER A 244 20.04 -3.37 -7.56
N LEU A 245 20.36 -3.92 -6.40
CA LEU A 245 20.18 -3.29 -5.09
C LEU A 245 21.30 -3.72 -4.15
N THR A 246 21.84 -2.77 -3.39
CA THR A 246 22.83 -3.03 -2.36
C THR A 246 22.16 -2.99 -0.97
N LEU A 247 22.33 -4.07 -0.21
CA LEU A 247 21.90 -4.18 1.18
C LEU A 247 23.11 -4.02 2.11
N GLY A 248 22.90 -3.42 3.28
CA GLY A 248 23.93 -3.34 4.31
C GLY A 248 23.35 -3.25 5.71
N TRP A 249 24.04 -3.84 6.69
CA TRP A 249 23.74 -3.61 8.10
C TRP A 249 24.74 -2.59 8.65
N GLY A 250 24.29 -1.35 8.85
CA GLY A 250 25.21 -0.24 9.13
C GLY A 250 26.05 0.20 7.91
N PRO A 251 27.19 0.86 8.13
CA PRO A 251 27.96 1.52 7.06
C PRO A 251 28.93 0.57 6.32
N GLU A 252 29.33 -0.53 6.95
CA GLU A 252 30.34 -1.46 6.45
C GLU A 252 29.73 -2.78 5.95
N HIS A 253 30.49 -3.55 5.16
CA HIS A 253 30.14 -4.89 4.69
C HIS A 253 28.81 -4.99 3.94
N LYS A 254 28.70 -4.30 2.81
CA LYS A 254 27.51 -4.33 1.94
C LYS A 254 27.47 -5.57 1.05
N VAL A 255 26.27 -5.96 0.63
CA VAL A 255 26.04 -7.03 -0.35
C VAL A 255 25.14 -6.55 -1.47
N GLN A 256 25.57 -6.77 -2.71
CA GLN A 256 24.77 -6.44 -3.89
C GLN A 256 23.95 -7.66 -4.32
N ILE A 257 22.71 -7.41 -4.70
CA ILE A 257 21.77 -8.38 -5.27
C ILE A 257 21.44 -7.91 -6.69
N ASN A 258 21.46 -8.83 -7.64
CA ASN A 258 21.16 -8.55 -9.05
C ASN A 258 20.02 -9.45 -9.53
N GLY A 259 19.06 -8.87 -10.25
CA GLY A 259 17.90 -9.54 -10.83
C GLY A 259 16.64 -8.70 -10.71
N ALA A 260 15.48 -9.33 -10.87
CA ALA A 260 14.20 -8.63 -10.96
C ALA A 260 13.49 -8.49 -9.61
N CYS A 261 13.03 -9.59 -9.00
CA CYS A 261 12.26 -9.53 -7.75
C CYS A 261 12.73 -10.57 -6.74
N PHE A 262 12.64 -10.21 -5.46
CA PHE A 262 13.21 -11.00 -4.38
C PHE A 262 12.34 -11.02 -3.13
N TYR A 263 12.49 -12.10 -2.37
CA TYR A 263 12.06 -12.18 -0.98
C TYR A 263 13.28 -12.01 -0.07
N LEU A 264 13.18 -11.12 0.91
CA LEU A 264 14.22 -10.82 1.89
C LEU A 264 13.73 -11.23 3.28
N LEU A 265 14.55 -12.05 3.96
CA LEU A 265 14.36 -12.42 5.34
C LEU A 265 15.58 -12.00 6.17
N LEU A 266 15.36 -11.16 7.16
CA LEU A 266 16.32 -10.83 8.20
C LEU A 266 15.95 -11.54 9.49
N ASN A 267 16.92 -12.19 10.14
CA ASN A 267 16.73 -12.75 11.48
C ASN A 267 17.73 -12.11 12.45
N ASN A 268 17.22 -11.72 13.61
CA ASN A 268 18.01 -11.23 14.72
C ASN A 268 18.35 -12.39 15.66
N GLY A 269 19.65 -12.71 15.78
CA GLY A 269 20.15 -13.73 16.69
C GLY A 269 21.47 -13.28 17.32
N GLN A 270 22.42 -14.20 17.49
CA GLN A 270 23.79 -13.82 17.85
C GLN A 270 24.38 -12.82 16.84
N ASN A 271 24.16 -13.09 15.56
CA ASN A 271 24.42 -12.21 14.44
C ASN A 271 23.10 -11.88 13.74
N VAL A 272 23.05 -10.73 13.08
CA VAL A 272 21.96 -10.43 12.14
C VAL A 272 22.25 -11.16 10.84
N SER A 273 21.32 -12.02 10.41
CA SER A 273 21.45 -12.76 9.15
C SER A 273 20.44 -12.27 8.12
N ALA A 274 20.89 -11.95 6.91
CA ALA A 274 20.01 -11.78 5.76
C ALA A 274 20.09 -12.98 4.82
N ARG A 275 18.93 -13.43 4.38
CA ARG A 275 18.77 -14.42 3.33
C ARG A 275 17.85 -13.87 2.25
N VAL A 276 18.21 -14.09 1.00
CA VAL A 276 17.51 -13.56 -0.16
C VAL A 276 17.21 -14.67 -1.14
N TRP A 277 15.99 -14.73 -1.63
CA TRP A 277 15.55 -15.67 -2.67
C TRP A 277 14.96 -14.90 -3.85
N ALA A 278 15.09 -15.45 -5.05
CA ALA A 278 14.28 -14.99 -6.16
C ALA A 278 12.80 -15.20 -5.83
N SER A 279 11.97 -14.26 -6.24
CA SER A 279 10.52 -14.31 -6.07
C SER A 279 9.85 -13.80 -7.34
N PRO A 280 8.66 -14.31 -7.71
CA PRO A 280 7.88 -13.73 -8.78
C PRO A 280 7.60 -12.24 -8.52
N CYS A 281 7.75 -11.41 -9.55
CA CYS A 281 7.30 -10.03 -9.48
C CYS A 281 5.77 -9.95 -9.41
N LEU A 282 5.25 -8.81 -8.93
CA LEU A 282 3.81 -8.56 -8.99
C LEU A 282 3.31 -8.66 -10.44
N PRO A 283 2.15 -9.29 -10.68
CA PRO A 283 1.67 -9.51 -12.03
C PRO A 283 1.32 -8.17 -12.70
N SER A 284 1.63 -8.06 -13.99
CA SER A 284 1.28 -6.88 -14.80
C SER A 284 -0.19 -6.88 -15.23
N SER A 285 -0.87 -8.03 -15.16
CA SER A 285 -2.30 -8.22 -15.40
C SER A 285 -3.05 -8.60 -14.14
N SER A 286 -4.35 -8.30 -14.07
CA SER A 286 -5.20 -8.60 -12.92
C SER A 286 -6.00 -9.89 -13.12
N PRO A 287 -5.54 -11.04 -12.62
CA PRO A 287 -6.40 -12.19 -12.43
C PRO A 287 -7.46 -11.82 -11.38
N LEU A 288 -8.71 -11.71 -11.82
CA LEU A 288 -9.85 -11.18 -11.04
C LEU A 288 -9.96 -11.85 -9.66
N ASP A 289 -9.71 -13.15 -9.59
CA ASP A 289 -9.81 -13.96 -8.38
C ASP A 289 -8.48 -14.60 -7.97
N HIS A 290 -7.38 -13.85 -8.01
CA HIS A 290 -6.11 -14.36 -7.49
C HIS A 290 -6.28 -14.78 -6.02
N ASP A 291 -6.16 -16.08 -5.75
CA ASP A 291 -6.33 -16.60 -4.42
C ASP A 291 -5.09 -16.27 -3.59
N TYR A 292 -5.22 -15.34 -2.64
CA TYR A 292 -4.12 -14.86 -1.80
C TYR A 292 -3.49 -15.93 -0.89
N LYS A 293 -3.92 -17.21 -0.99
CA LYS A 293 -3.13 -18.34 -0.48
C LYS A 293 -1.72 -18.34 -1.10
N GLU A 294 -1.57 -17.92 -2.35
CA GLU A 294 -0.26 -17.75 -2.99
C GLU A 294 0.60 -16.63 -2.36
N ASP A 295 -0.01 -15.60 -1.77
CA ASP A 295 0.76 -14.57 -1.07
C ASP A 295 1.27 -15.01 0.29
N LYS A 296 0.69 -16.07 0.90
CA LYS A 296 1.39 -16.80 1.97
C LYS A 296 2.52 -17.66 1.43
N ALA A 297 2.40 -18.22 0.22
CA ALA A 297 3.50 -18.93 -0.43
C ALA A 297 4.68 -17.99 -0.74
N GLY A 298 4.45 -16.70 -1.00
CA GLY A 298 5.49 -15.67 -1.12
C GLY A 298 6.06 -15.14 0.21
N LEU A 299 5.49 -15.53 1.36
CA LEU A 299 6.03 -15.30 2.71
C LEU A 299 6.82 -16.52 3.23
N VAL A 300 6.72 -17.66 2.54
CA VAL A 300 7.49 -18.85 2.85
C VAL A 300 8.71 -18.86 1.95
N PRO A 301 9.94 -18.89 2.50
CA PRO A 301 11.13 -19.05 1.70
C PRO A 301 10.98 -20.27 0.77
N PRO A 302 11.35 -20.17 -0.52
CA PRO A 302 11.39 -21.30 -1.42
C PRO A 302 12.16 -22.48 -0.81
N THR A 303 11.80 -23.71 -1.17
CA THR A 303 12.51 -24.94 -0.74
C THR A 303 13.96 -24.97 -1.25
N THR A 304 14.25 -24.24 -2.33
CA THR A 304 15.61 -24.01 -2.83
C THR A 304 16.39 -23.08 -1.90
N GLY A 305 17.70 -23.32 -1.76
CA GLY A 305 18.57 -22.48 -0.94
C GLY A 305 18.55 -20.99 -1.35
N PRO A 306 18.91 -20.07 -0.43
CA PRO A 306 18.97 -18.64 -0.71
C PRO A 306 20.05 -18.32 -1.76
N LEU A 307 19.74 -17.40 -2.67
CA LEU A 307 20.69 -16.86 -3.64
C LEU A 307 21.81 -16.06 -2.98
N VAL A 308 21.46 -15.35 -1.90
CA VAL A 308 22.41 -14.56 -1.11
C VAL A 308 22.19 -14.88 0.36
N SER A 309 23.26 -15.22 1.06
CA SER A 309 23.30 -15.34 2.52
C SER A 309 24.41 -14.47 3.08
N ARG A 310 24.06 -13.59 4.03
CA ARG A 310 25.01 -12.74 4.73
C ARG A 310 24.71 -12.67 6.21
N GLN A 311 25.76 -12.49 7.00
CA GLN A 311 25.68 -12.28 8.43
C GLN A 311 26.48 -11.06 8.80
N TRP A 312 25.96 -10.27 9.73
CA TRP A 312 26.60 -9.12 10.33
C TRP A 312 26.58 -9.26 11.85
N PRO A 313 27.58 -8.71 12.54
CA PRO A 313 27.51 -8.55 13.99
C PRO A 313 26.24 -7.77 14.38
N SER A 314 25.55 -8.23 15.42
CA SER A 314 24.30 -7.62 15.90
C SER A 314 24.49 -6.23 16.53
N ALA A 315 25.73 -5.83 16.82
CA ALA A 315 26.11 -4.47 17.20
C ALA A 315 27.17 -3.93 16.22
N PRO A 316 27.08 -2.66 15.76
CA PRO A 316 28.16 -2.06 14.98
C PRO A 316 29.42 -2.00 15.86
N GLN A 317 30.53 -2.49 15.33
CA GLN A 317 31.83 -2.30 15.97
C GLN A 317 32.10 -0.80 15.99
N THR A 318 32.29 -0.25 17.19
CA THR A 318 32.57 1.16 17.46
C THR A 318 33.94 1.54 16.92
N ARG A 319 34.08 1.76 15.59
CA ARG A 319 35.29 2.36 15.00
C ARG A 319 35.02 2.90 13.60
N ALA A 320 34.43 4.09 13.50
CA ALA A 320 34.74 5.04 12.43
C ALA A 320 34.16 6.41 12.80
N SER A 321 35.06 7.36 13.09
CA SER A 321 34.78 8.79 13.15
C SER A 321 34.37 9.29 11.75
N SER A 322 33.08 9.22 11.43
CA SER A 322 32.53 9.87 10.24
C SER A 322 31.96 11.25 10.63
N PRO A 323 32.22 12.33 9.86
CA PRO A 323 31.72 13.67 10.17
C PRO A 323 30.19 13.80 10.06
N LYS A 324 29.47 12.73 9.68
CA LYS A 324 28.00 12.68 9.57
C LYS A 324 27.31 11.98 10.76
N GLY A 325 28.01 11.77 11.87
CA GLY A 325 27.47 11.08 13.05
C GLY A 325 27.44 9.54 12.88
N PRO A 326 27.39 8.77 13.98
CA PRO A 326 27.34 7.32 13.90
C PRO A 326 26.00 6.87 13.29
N PRO A 327 26.00 5.93 12.33
CA PRO A 327 24.76 5.34 11.84
C PRO A 327 24.02 4.64 12.98
N PRO A 328 22.68 4.64 12.97
CA PRO A 328 21.91 3.95 14.00
C PRO A 328 22.28 2.46 14.00
N PRO A 329 22.59 1.87 15.18
CA PRO A 329 23.14 0.52 15.29
C PRO A 329 22.24 -0.60 14.76
N ASN A 330 20.94 -0.32 14.60
CA ASN A 330 19.91 -1.27 14.20
C ASN A 330 19.22 -0.80 12.93
N ALA A 331 19.96 -0.64 11.84
CA ALA A 331 19.40 -0.16 10.58
C ALA A 331 19.84 -1.01 9.39
N LEU A 332 18.86 -1.50 8.65
CA LEU A 332 19.06 -2.12 7.35
C LEU A 332 19.05 -1.03 6.27
N LEU A 333 20.17 -0.88 5.60
CA LEU A 333 20.39 0.05 4.50
C LEU A 333 20.01 -0.59 3.17
N PHE A 334 19.28 0.18 2.36
CA PHE A 334 18.96 -0.11 0.97
C PHE A 334 19.53 1.01 0.09
N GLU A 335 20.51 0.69 -0.74
CA GLU A 335 21.10 1.60 -1.72
C GLU A 335 20.81 1.09 -3.13
N SER A 336 20.31 1.98 -3.98
CA SER A 336 20.02 1.65 -5.37
C SER A 336 20.51 2.78 -6.28
N PRO A 337 21.13 2.48 -7.43
CA PRO A 337 21.50 3.50 -8.41
C PRO A 337 20.27 4.10 -9.13
N GLY A 338 19.08 3.55 -8.91
CA GLY A 338 17.84 3.95 -9.56
C GLY A 338 16.60 3.59 -8.74
N PRO A 339 15.41 3.63 -9.36
CA PRO A 339 14.16 3.34 -8.68
C PRO A 339 13.99 1.84 -8.42
N ALA A 340 14.12 1.46 -7.15
CA ALA A 340 13.79 0.14 -6.63
C ALA A 340 12.69 0.26 -5.58
N VAL A 341 11.92 -0.80 -5.36
CA VAL A 341 10.85 -0.80 -4.36
C VAL A 341 11.10 -1.87 -3.32
N VAL A 342 10.98 -1.49 -2.05
CA VAL A 342 10.90 -2.40 -0.92
C VAL A 342 9.48 -2.33 -0.39
N TYR A 343 8.76 -3.44 -0.34
CA TYR A 343 7.33 -3.45 0.01
C TYR A 343 6.94 -4.71 0.80
N ASP A 344 5.71 -4.69 1.34
CA ASP A 344 5.20 -5.71 2.28
C ASP A 344 6.17 -5.92 3.45
N VAL A 345 6.74 -4.83 3.96
CA VAL A 345 7.68 -4.89 5.09
C VAL A 345 6.92 -5.28 6.36
N ARG A 346 7.40 -6.33 7.03
CA ARG A 346 6.85 -6.84 8.29
C ARG A 346 7.95 -7.03 9.29
N ILE A 347 7.72 -6.56 10.51
CA ILE A 347 8.64 -6.73 11.64
C ILE A 347 7.87 -7.45 12.74
N THR A 348 8.44 -8.56 13.23
CA THR A 348 7.88 -9.31 14.34
C THR A 348 8.88 -9.40 15.49
N SER A 349 8.34 -9.53 16.71
CA SER A 349 9.12 -9.90 17.89
C SER A 349 8.32 -10.91 18.71
N SER A 350 8.99 -11.92 19.24
CA SER A 350 8.46 -12.90 20.19
C SER A 350 7.80 -12.25 21.41
N SER A 351 8.26 -11.05 21.80
CA SER A 351 7.63 -10.27 22.87
C SER A 351 6.30 -9.60 22.48
N ALA A 352 6.00 -9.46 21.19
CA ALA A 352 4.75 -8.86 20.68
C ALA A 352 3.59 -9.87 20.56
N ILE A 353 3.86 -11.18 20.64
CA ILE A 353 2.81 -12.23 20.61
C ILE A 353 2.16 -12.43 21.99
N SER A 354 2.71 -11.83 23.05
CA SER A 354 2.13 -11.91 24.40
C SER A 354 1.12 -10.79 24.68
N ARG A 355 -0.08 -10.90 24.11
CA ARG A 355 -1.31 -10.31 24.70
C ARG A 355 -2.63 -10.92 24.24
N ALA A 356 -2.60 -12.01 23.46
CA ALA A 356 -3.82 -12.67 22.99
C ALA A 356 -3.84 -14.20 23.25
N THR A 357 -3.13 -14.69 24.26
CA THR A 357 -3.26 -16.09 24.74
C THR A 357 -2.67 -16.22 26.15
N SER A 358 -3.32 -15.62 27.14
CA SER A 358 -3.13 -16.04 28.53
C SER A 358 -4.44 -15.89 29.31
N LEU A 359 -5.40 -16.76 28.95
CA LEU A 359 -6.54 -17.05 29.82
C LEU A 359 -6.96 -18.52 29.66
N LYS A 360 -5.99 -19.44 29.62
CA LYS A 360 -6.20 -20.88 29.80
C LYS A 360 -4.92 -21.51 30.32
N LEU A 361 -4.64 -21.36 31.62
CA LEU A 361 -3.97 -22.36 32.46
C LEU A 361 -3.80 -21.80 33.88
N LEU A 362 -4.90 -21.68 34.63
CA LEU A 362 -4.86 -21.70 36.10
C LEU A 362 -6.14 -22.36 36.59
N LEU A 363 -6.12 -23.69 36.66
CA LEU A 363 -7.01 -24.45 37.52
C LEU A 363 -6.16 -25.50 38.23
N PRO A 364 -5.69 -25.28 39.48
CA PRO A 364 -5.27 -26.37 40.32
C PRO A 364 -6.50 -26.95 41.04
N CYS A 365 -6.50 -28.27 41.09
CA CYS A 365 -7.40 -29.16 41.83
C CYS A 365 -7.89 -28.60 43.17
N LEU A 366 -9.22 -28.49 43.33
CA LEU A 366 -9.91 -28.58 44.61
C LEU A 366 -11.27 -29.26 44.38
N LEU A 367 -11.26 -30.58 44.30
CA LEU A 367 -12.43 -31.42 44.61
C LEU A 367 -11.96 -32.46 45.63
N VAL A 368 -11.97 -32.05 46.90
CA VAL A 368 -11.90 -32.95 48.03
C VAL A 368 -13.19 -32.77 48.82
N SER A 369 -13.98 -33.85 48.82
CA SER A 369 -14.93 -34.26 49.85
C SER A 369 -16.11 -33.34 50.18
N PHE A 370 -17.27 -33.63 49.60
CA PHE A 370 -18.55 -33.57 50.32
C PHE A 370 -19.43 -34.75 49.90
N ALA A 371 -19.20 -35.88 50.56
CA ALA A 371 -20.18 -36.93 50.73
C ALA A 371 -20.36 -37.13 52.24
N ALA A 372 -21.61 -37.30 52.65
CA ALA A 372 -22.12 -37.51 54.01
C ALA A 372 -22.41 -36.25 54.86
N LEU A 373 -23.65 -35.76 54.79
CA LEU A 373 -24.59 -35.86 55.92
C LEU A 373 -26.04 -35.55 55.47
N ILE A 374 -26.75 -36.60 55.05
CA ILE A 374 -28.19 -36.68 55.26
C ILE A 374 -28.33 -37.44 56.59
N LEU A 375 -28.55 -36.73 57.70
CA LEU A 375 -29.15 -37.20 58.95
C LEU A 375 -29.05 -36.10 60.01
N ARG A 376 -29.99 -35.15 59.97
CA ARG A 376 -30.91 -34.78 61.07
C ARG A 376 -31.60 -33.45 60.78
#